data_AF-A0A0M4HAF0-F1
#
_entry.id   AF-A0A0M4HAF0-F1
#
_cell.length_a   1.000
_cell.length_b   1.000
_cell.length_c   1.000
_cell.angle_alpha   90.00
_cell.angle_beta   90.00
_cell.angle_gamma   90.00
#
_symmetry.space_group_name_H-M   'P 1'
#
loop_
_entity.id
_entity.type
_entity.pdbx_description
1 polymer ?
#
loop_
_entity_poly.entity_id
_entity_poly.type
_entity_poly.pdbx_seq_one_letter_code
_entity_poly.pdbx_strand_id
1 'polypeptide(L)'
;MPTSFDGLQFPIPSSSHKASSSQTGKEIIAEALSMVDHQSSQKALAEKNWRKRYPHYFKMLVEQGIRNGIHPITIAKQGLHKAHHSFHFYRNGQRYLLKDMMNDVKIENLYTIKLQGENDAAPEWYVPYKGEKLKGQALLAQIQHWEDTGIIEPSHADALRTAQSHPEWFNLSDRTLVLFGAGSEAGPLTWLSKWKANIVAVDLPNQRIWGKILKTIQQGNATLYAPCSEKLSPNTSTAILKEKLGADLLTQTPEIAHWLSQNEHQLDLAAIAYLDGEKHVRVSMAMDSIMQHVSQQKSDTSLMFMCTPTDVYAVPKEVITASRQKFQQRSKTQQMISKTIATVSGQYFFKKNRHTLITSENGKEYGIADCLVVEQGPNYALAKRIQQWRATLARHSGQRVSINIAPSTTTHSVTKNPLLKAAFNGASLFDVESFEPETTNAIMAALWIHDLRHPESVANPETHLDHPLELMMHGANHGGLWRVAYLARSALPFAALYGFANQKLRLDKMIGKQKK
;
A
#
# COMPACT_ATOMS: atom_id res chain seq x y z
N MET A 1 -9.55 -32.96 -12.88
CA MET A 1 -9.06 -31.81 -13.65
C MET A 1 -7.87 -31.22 -12.90
N PRO A 2 -6.61 -31.31 -13.38
CA PRO A 2 -5.54 -30.58 -12.74
C PRO A 2 -5.78 -29.09 -12.99
N THR A 3 -6.04 -28.33 -11.92
CA THR A 3 -6.00 -26.87 -11.96
C THR A 3 -4.62 -26.47 -12.45
N SER A 4 -4.54 -25.78 -13.59
CA SER A 4 -3.25 -25.38 -14.16
C SER A 4 -2.45 -24.58 -13.13
N PHE A 5 -1.27 -25.09 -12.77
CA PHE A 5 -0.34 -24.43 -11.84
C PHE A 5 0.40 -23.26 -12.50
N ASP A 6 -0.01 -22.84 -13.70
CA ASP A 6 0.65 -21.80 -14.50
C ASP A 6 0.87 -20.51 -13.73
N GLY A 7 1.97 -19.84 -14.06
CA GLY A 7 2.41 -18.60 -13.47
C GLY A 7 3.18 -18.76 -12.16
N LEU A 8 3.32 -17.64 -11.46
CA LEU A 8 4.08 -17.52 -10.23
C LEU A 8 3.38 -18.22 -9.06
N GLN A 9 4.07 -19.10 -8.35
CA GLN A 9 3.56 -19.91 -7.24
C GLN A 9 4.53 -19.94 -6.06
N PHE A 10 4.00 -20.12 -4.84
CA PHE A 10 4.81 -20.58 -3.71
C PHE A 10 5.42 -21.98 -3.99
N PRO A 11 6.48 -22.39 -3.27
CA PRO A 11 7.00 -23.75 -3.34
C PRO A 11 5.90 -24.79 -3.10
N ILE A 12 5.78 -25.72 -4.04
CA ILE A 12 4.95 -26.90 -3.92
C ILE A 12 5.91 -28.04 -3.56
N PRO A 13 5.85 -28.60 -2.33
CA PRO A 13 6.71 -29.70 -1.94
C PRO A 13 6.48 -30.92 -2.83
N SER A 14 7.52 -31.72 -3.12
CA SER A 14 7.33 -32.99 -3.85
C SER A 14 6.44 -33.98 -3.09
N SER A 15 6.44 -33.90 -1.76
CA SER A 15 5.63 -34.73 -0.86
C SER A 15 4.19 -34.25 -0.69
N SER A 16 3.82 -33.03 -1.12
CA SER A 16 2.45 -32.54 -1.02
C SER A 16 2.06 -31.68 -2.22
N HIS A 17 0.90 -31.94 -2.82
CA HIS A 17 0.38 -31.15 -3.93
C HIS A 17 -0.16 -29.76 -3.51
N LYS A 18 0.23 -29.24 -2.33
CA LYS A 18 -0.24 -27.96 -1.79
C LYS A 18 0.93 -27.10 -1.31
N ALA A 19 1.01 -25.88 -1.83
CA ALA A 19 2.01 -24.92 -1.39
C ALA A 19 1.74 -24.43 0.05
N SER A 20 2.79 -24.23 0.84
CA SER A 20 2.71 -23.64 2.18
C SER A 20 3.24 -22.21 2.19
N SER A 21 2.32 -21.24 2.11
CA SER A 21 2.67 -19.81 2.19
C SER A 21 3.24 -19.42 3.56
N SER A 22 2.82 -20.12 4.63
CA SER A 22 3.27 -19.82 6.00
C SER A 22 4.73 -20.17 6.24
N GLN A 23 5.18 -21.33 5.72
CA GLN A 23 6.58 -21.72 5.83
C GLN A 23 7.47 -20.77 5.04
N THR A 24 7.10 -20.48 3.79
CA THR A 24 7.85 -19.55 2.94
C THR A 24 7.93 -18.15 3.57
N GLY A 25 6.81 -17.61 4.06
CA GLY A 25 6.82 -16.29 4.71
C GLY A 25 7.66 -16.25 5.97
N LYS A 26 7.65 -17.32 6.77
CA LYS A 26 8.49 -17.45 7.97
C LYS A 26 9.98 -17.44 7.62
N GLU A 27 10.38 -18.17 6.59
CA GLU A 27 11.77 -18.21 6.11
C GLU A 27 12.24 -16.86 5.56
N ILE A 28 11.38 -16.14 4.82
CA ILE A 28 11.72 -14.80 4.31
C ILE A 28 11.95 -13.82 5.46
N ILE A 29 11.07 -13.81 6.48
CA ILE A 29 11.21 -12.92 7.63
C ILE A 29 12.43 -13.28 8.47
N ALA A 30 12.73 -14.56 8.62
CA ALA A 30 13.94 -15.01 9.30
C ALA A 30 15.21 -14.57 8.55
N GLU A 31 15.27 -14.74 7.22
CA GLU A 31 16.43 -14.29 6.44
C GLU A 31 16.62 -12.78 6.57
N ALA A 32 15.53 -12.01 6.50
CA ALA A 32 15.58 -10.56 6.63
C ALA A 32 16.17 -10.10 7.98
N LEU A 33 16.04 -10.89 9.04
CA LEU A 33 16.63 -10.61 10.36
C LEU A 33 18.04 -11.19 10.54
N SER A 34 18.49 -12.12 9.69
CA SER A 34 19.65 -12.98 9.94
C SER A 34 20.93 -12.22 10.29
N MET A 35 21.22 -11.13 9.57
CA MET A 35 22.46 -10.36 9.71
C MET A 35 22.37 -9.22 10.74
N VAL A 36 21.16 -8.84 11.17
CA VAL A 36 20.96 -7.72 12.12
C VAL A 36 20.54 -8.21 13.52
N ASP A 37 19.92 -9.38 13.60
CA ASP A 37 19.49 -10.04 14.84
C ASP A 37 19.31 -11.55 14.59
N HIS A 38 20.43 -12.27 14.62
CA HIS A 38 20.46 -13.71 14.42
C HIS A 38 19.57 -14.46 15.43
N GLN A 39 19.46 -13.99 16.67
CA GLN A 39 18.63 -14.64 17.68
C GLN A 39 17.15 -14.57 17.32
N SER A 40 16.65 -13.41 16.89
CA SER A 40 15.26 -13.26 16.43
C SER A 40 15.01 -14.01 15.12
N SER A 41 16.00 -14.08 14.23
CA SER A 41 15.95 -14.91 13.02
C SER A 41 15.69 -16.39 13.35
N GLN A 42 16.48 -16.99 14.25
CA GLN A 42 16.29 -18.39 14.67
C GLN A 42 14.94 -18.62 15.36
N LYS A 43 14.49 -17.67 16.19
CA LYS A 43 13.14 -17.74 16.80
C LYS A 43 12.04 -17.70 15.75
N ALA A 44 12.17 -16.85 14.73
CA ALA A 44 11.22 -16.79 13.63
C ALA A 44 11.12 -18.14 12.91
N LEU A 45 12.24 -18.78 12.56
CA LEU A 45 12.26 -20.11 11.93
C LEU A 45 11.60 -21.20 12.77
N ALA A 46 11.84 -21.18 14.08
CA ALA A 46 11.32 -22.15 15.04
C ALA A 46 9.85 -21.90 15.43
N GLU A 47 9.23 -20.78 15.01
CA GLU A 47 7.87 -20.42 15.39
C GLU A 47 6.83 -21.44 14.88
N LYS A 48 6.17 -22.11 15.82
CA LYS A 48 5.13 -23.11 15.54
C LYS A 48 3.76 -22.47 15.31
N ASN A 49 3.50 -21.30 15.90
CA ASN A 49 2.20 -20.63 15.85
C ASN A 49 2.26 -19.34 14.99
N TRP A 50 2.81 -19.48 13.78
CA TRP A 50 3.09 -18.36 12.88
C TRP A 50 1.88 -17.43 12.67
N ARG A 51 0.68 -17.99 12.41
CA ARG A 51 -0.53 -17.21 12.16
C ARG A 51 -0.91 -16.25 13.30
N LYS A 52 -0.55 -16.57 14.55
CA LYS A 52 -0.82 -15.70 15.71
C LYS A 52 0.39 -14.85 16.10
N ARG A 53 1.60 -15.34 15.85
CA ARG A 53 2.85 -14.75 16.36
C ARG A 53 3.60 -13.90 15.34
N TYR A 54 3.23 -13.94 14.06
CA TYR A 54 3.88 -13.12 13.03
C TYR A 54 4.02 -11.63 13.39
N PRO A 55 3.07 -10.94 14.06
CA PRO A 55 3.22 -9.51 14.34
C PRO A 55 4.45 -9.19 15.19
N HIS A 56 4.87 -10.14 16.04
CA HIS A 56 6.09 -9.99 16.82
C HIS A 56 7.33 -9.86 15.95
N TYR A 57 7.48 -10.69 14.92
CA TYR A 57 8.66 -10.69 14.05
C TYR A 57 8.66 -9.51 13.08
N PHE A 58 7.49 -9.08 12.61
CA PHE A 58 7.38 -7.83 11.82
C PHE A 58 7.77 -6.61 12.65
N LYS A 59 7.40 -6.58 13.93
CA LYS A 59 7.88 -5.57 14.87
C LYS A 59 9.39 -5.63 15.08
N MET A 60 9.99 -6.82 15.14
CA MET A 60 11.45 -6.96 15.22
C MET A 60 12.17 -6.38 14.00
N LEU A 61 11.63 -6.54 12.78
CA LEU A 61 12.22 -5.90 11.59
C LEU A 61 12.32 -4.38 11.77
N VAL A 62 11.28 -3.75 12.30
CA VAL A 62 11.24 -2.30 12.53
C VAL A 62 12.13 -1.91 13.71
N GLU A 63 12.06 -2.63 14.84
CA GLU A 63 12.91 -2.36 16.01
C GLU A 63 14.40 -2.45 15.67
N GLN A 64 14.82 -3.49 14.94
CA GLN A 64 16.21 -3.64 14.52
C GLN A 64 16.58 -2.62 13.43
N GLY A 65 15.64 -2.31 12.52
CA GLY A 65 15.82 -1.28 11.51
C GLY A 65 16.06 0.11 12.09
N ILE A 66 15.43 0.48 13.22
CA ILE A 66 15.63 1.80 13.84
C ILE A 66 17.04 1.95 14.41
N ARG A 67 17.66 0.88 14.92
CA ARG A 67 18.91 0.98 15.70
C ARG A 67 20.09 1.55 14.91
N ASN A 68 20.11 1.38 13.60
CA ASN A 68 21.24 1.71 12.75
C ASN A 68 20.76 1.98 11.32
N GLY A 69 21.24 3.06 10.70
CA GLY A 69 20.82 3.47 9.34
C GLY A 69 21.10 2.42 8.25
N ILE A 70 22.06 1.51 8.45
CA ILE A 70 22.39 0.42 7.51
C ILE A 70 21.43 -0.77 7.67
N HIS A 71 20.81 -0.95 8.84
CA HIS A 71 19.95 -2.11 9.11
C HIS A 71 18.73 -2.20 8.19
N PRO A 72 17.94 -1.13 7.92
CA PRO A 72 16.81 -1.19 7.00
C PRO A 72 17.21 -1.66 5.60
N ILE A 73 18.36 -1.19 5.10
CA ILE A 73 18.90 -1.59 3.79
C ILE A 73 19.26 -3.08 3.82
N THR A 74 19.94 -3.52 4.88
CA THR A 74 20.35 -4.91 5.07
C THR A 74 19.15 -5.84 5.15
N ILE A 75 18.15 -5.49 5.96
CA ILE A 75 16.90 -6.24 6.13
C ILE A 75 16.17 -6.36 4.80
N ALA A 76 16.01 -5.24 4.08
CA ALA A 76 15.32 -5.21 2.80
C ALA A 76 16.05 -6.07 1.75
N LYS A 77 17.38 -5.96 1.67
CA LYS A 77 18.22 -6.75 0.77
C LYS A 77 18.09 -8.25 1.02
N GLN A 78 18.23 -8.68 2.27
CA GLN A 78 18.16 -10.10 2.62
C GLN A 78 16.74 -10.68 2.45
N GLY A 79 15.72 -9.91 2.86
CA GLY A 79 14.33 -10.31 2.69
C GLY A 79 13.93 -10.49 1.23
N LEU A 80 14.24 -9.51 0.38
CA LEU A 80 13.99 -9.61 -1.06
C LEU A 80 14.82 -10.70 -1.73
N HIS A 81 16.10 -10.83 -1.37
CA HIS A 81 16.96 -11.90 -1.88
C HIS A 81 16.35 -13.28 -1.62
N LYS A 82 15.96 -13.57 -0.37
CA LYS A 82 15.28 -14.82 -0.04
C LYS A 82 13.96 -14.98 -0.76
N ALA A 83 13.16 -13.92 -0.87
CA ALA A 83 11.90 -13.96 -1.59
C ALA A 83 12.11 -14.36 -3.07
N HIS A 84 13.01 -13.69 -3.80
CA HIS A 84 13.35 -14.03 -5.20
C HIS A 84 13.84 -15.47 -5.39
N HIS A 85 14.51 -16.04 -4.39
CA HIS A 85 14.99 -17.42 -4.39
C HIS A 85 13.96 -18.45 -3.89
N SER A 86 12.80 -18.02 -3.40
CA SER A 86 11.81 -18.90 -2.76
C SER A 86 10.59 -19.19 -3.61
N PHE A 87 10.33 -18.46 -4.70
CA PHE A 87 9.15 -18.71 -5.54
C PHE A 87 9.52 -19.45 -6.84
N HIS A 88 8.53 -20.12 -7.42
CA HIS A 88 8.66 -20.78 -8.71
C HIS A 88 7.68 -20.19 -9.70
N PHE A 89 8.07 -20.13 -10.97
CA PHE A 89 7.19 -19.81 -12.08
C PHE A 89 6.94 -21.08 -12.89
N TYR A 90 5.68 -21.39 -13.19
CA TYR A 90 5.32 -22.54 -14.00
C TYR A 90 4.82 -22.08 -15.37
N ARG A 91 5.28 -22.75 -16.43
CA ARG A 91 4.83 -22.52 -17.80
C ARG A 91 4.78 -23.84 -18.54
N ASN A 92 3.63 -24.20 -19.13
CA ASN A 92 3.49 -25.40 -19.97
C ASN A 92 4.04 -26.68 -19.32
N GLY A 93 3.84 -26.84 -18.01
CA GLY A 93 4.33 -27.98 -17.23
C GLY A 93 5.81 -27.92 -16.81
N GLN A 94 6.57 -26.92 -17.27
CA GLN A 94 7.93 -26.66 -16.83
C GLN A 94 7.96 -25.73 -15.61
N ARG A 95 8.99 -25.89 -14.77
CA ARG A 95 9.20 -25.12 -13.54
C ARG A 95 10.50 -24.32 -13.65
N TYR A 96 10.40 -23.02 -13.40
CA TYR A 96 11.50 -22.06 -13.36
C TYR A 96 11.61 -21.47 -11.95
N LEU A 97 12.81 -21.11 -11.52
CA LEU A 97 12.98 -20.28 -10.33
C LEU A 97 12.56 -18.85 -10.66
N LEU A 98 11.89 -18.16 -9.71
CA LEU A 98 11.44 -16.78 -9.93
C LEU A 98 12.59 -15.86 -10.39
N LYS A 99 13.74 -15.95 -9.71
CA LYS A 99 14.94 -15.15 -10.05
C LYS A 99 15.46 -15.33 -11.49
N ASP A 100 15.20 -16.48 -12.12
CA ASP A 100 15.74 -16.84 -13.43
C ASP A 100 14.67 -16.69 -14.53
N MET A 101 13.40 -16.52 -14.17
CA MET A 101 12.27 -16.60 -15.12
C MET A 101 12.33 -15.55 -16.24
N MET A 102 12.93 -14.38 -15.99
CA MET A 102 13.00 -13.31 -16.97
C MET A 102 13.91 -13.65 -18.16
N ASN A 103 14.85 -14.58 -17.99
CA ASN A 103 15.78 -15.00 -19.03
C ASN A 103 15.42 -16.36 -19.63
N ASP A 104 14.91 -17.28 -18.80
CA ASP A 104 14.75 -18.68 -19.17
C ASP A 104 13.39 -19.00 -19.80
N VAL A 105 12.37 -18.18 -19.53
CA VAL A 105 11.02 -18.40 -20.07
C VAL A 105 10.93 -17.83 -21.48
N LYS A 106 10.45 -18.63 -22.43
CA LYS A 106 10.11 -18.15 -23.77
C LYS A 106 9.01 -17.09 -23.67
N ILE A 107 9.32 -15.88 -24.13
CA ILE A 107 8.43 -14.72 -24.06
C ILE A 107 7.50 -14.70 -25.28
N GLU A 108 6.20 -14.54 -25.03
CA GLU A 108 5.21 -14.20 -26.05
C GLU A 108 5.07 -12.68 -26.20
N ASN A 109 4.76 -12.22 -27.41
CA ASN A 109 4.64 -10.77 -27.66
C ASN A 109 3.33 -10.21 -27.12
N LEU A 110 3.41 -9.11 -26.39
CA LEU A 110 2.27 -8.24 -26.11
C LEU A 110 2.25 -7.08 -27.11
N TYR A 111 1.08 -6.85 -27.69
CA TYR A 111 0.82 -5.71 -28.56
C TYR A 111 0.18 -4.56 -27.77
N THR A 112 0.42 -3.33 -28.23
CA THR A 112 -0.11 -2.12 -27.59
C THR A 112 -1.35 -1.63 -28.34
N ILE A 113 -2.46 -1.48 -27.61
CA ILE A 113 -3.64 -0.75 -28.09
C ILE A 113 -3.62 0.65 -27.50
N LYS A 114 -3.70 1.65 -28.38
CA LYS A 114 -3.78 3.06 -28.01
C LYS A 114 -5.23 3.54 -28.07
N LEU A 115 -5.70 4.23 -27.03
CA LEU A 115 -7.01 4.86 -27.00
C LEU A 115 -6.91 6.25 -26.37
N GLN A 116 -7.48 7.24 -27.04
CA GLN A 116 -7.49 8.64 -26.56
C GLN A 116 -8.82 8.92 -25.84
N GLY A 117 -8.75 9.61 -24.70
CA GLY A 117 -9.94 10.14 -24.02
C GLY A 117 -10.63 11.24 -24.85
N GLU A 118 -11.93 11.43 -24.64
CA GLU A 118 -12.79 12.26 -25.49
C GLU A 118 -13.03 13.67 -24.90
N ASN A 119 -12.54 13.94 -23.68
CA ASN A 119 -12.69 15.21 -22.99
C ASN A 119 -11.49 16.13 -23.26
N ASP A 120 -11.72 17.44 -23.29
CA ASP A 120 -10.70 18.49 -23.49
C ASP A 120 -10.48 19.39 -22.26
N ALA A 121 -11.21 19.14 -21.16
CA ALA A 121 -11.13 19.93 -19.94
C ALA A 121 -9.70 20.06 -19.42
N ALA A 122 -9.37 21.24 -18.90
CA ALA A 122 -8.09 21.49 -18.24
C ALA A 122 -7.96 20.62 -16.96
N PRO A 123 -6.76 20.11 -16.66
CA PRO A 123 -6.52 19.40 -15.41
C PRO A 123 -6.90 20.25 -14.20
N GLU A 124 -7.67 19.65 -13.30
CA GLU A 124 -8.06 20.26 -12.03
C GLU A 124 -7.97 19.19 -10.94
N TRP A 125 -7.54 19.60 -9.74
CA TRP A 125 -7.57 18.77 -8.55
C TRP A 125 -8.56 19.31 -7.50
N TYR A 126 -9.23 18.37 -6.83
CA TYR A 126 -10.14 18.62 -5.73
C TYR A 126 -10.27 17.34 -4.89
N VAL A 127 -10.76 17.47 -3.66
CA VAL A 127 -10.93 16.30 -2.78
C VAL A 127 -12.42 16.07 -2.49
N PRO A 128 -13.03 14.99 -3.01
CA PRO A 128 -14.35 14.55 -2.58
C PRO A 128 -14.29 14.16 -1.11
N TYR A 129 -15.12 14.73 -0.24
CA TYR A 129 -15.15 14.36 1.17
C TYR A 129 -16.52 14.67 1.77
N LYS A 130 -17.14 13.68 2.42
CA LYS A 130 -18.44 13.79 3.11
C LYS A 130 -19.55 14.43 2.27
N GLY A 131 -19.59 14.11 0.97
CA GLY A 131 -20.59 14.61 0.01
C GLY A 131 -20.24 15.95 -0.64
N GLU A 132 -19.12 16.57 -0.26
CA GLU A 132 -18.66 17.84 -0.80
C GLU A 132 -17.46 17.68 -1.73
N LYS A 133 -17.28 18.67 -2.62
CA LYS A 133 -16.13 18.80 -3.53
C LYS A 133 -15.17 19.86 -3.00
N LEU A 134 -14.25 19.50 -2.12
CA LEU A 134 -13.37 20.46 -1.45
C LEU A 134 -12.32 21.03 -2.40
N LYS A 135 -12.21 22.37 -2.42
CA LYS A 135 -11.24 23.16 -3.21
C LYS A 135 -10.86 24.44 -2.48
N GLY A 136 -9.77 25.08 -2.90
CA GLY A 136 -9.32 26.38 -2.41
C GLY A 136 -9.33 26.43 -0.88
N GLN A 137 -9.94 27.46 -0.31
CA GLN A 137 -9.97 27.64 1.15
C GLN A 137 -10.66 26.51 1.91
N ALA A 138 -11.71 25.89 1.35
CA ALA A 138 -12.40 24.78 2.01
C ALA A 138 -11.50 23.54 2.11
N LEU A 139 -10.70 23.27 1.06
CA LEU A 139 -9.69 22.21 1.09
C LEU A 139 -8.58 22.53 2.10
N LEU A 140 -8.06 23.76 2.10
CA LEU A 140 -7.01 24.18 3.05
C LEU A 140 -7.47 24.06 4.50
N ALA A 141 -8.71 24.48 4.80
CA ALA A 141 -9.30 24.33 6.13
C ALA A 141 -9.46 22.86 6.53
N GLN A 142 -9.85 21.98 5.59
CA GLN A 142 -9.97 20.55 5.86
C GLN A 142 -8.60 19.88 6.08
N ILE A 143 -7.57 20.27 5.32
CA ILE A 143 -6.19 19.80 5.51
C ILE A 143 -5.70 20.22 6.90
N GLN A 144 -5.90 21.49 7.28
CA GLN A 144 -5.54 21.98 8.61
C GLN A 144 -6.25 21.18 9.71
N HIS A 145 -7.55 20.92 9.55
CA HIS A 145 -8.30 20.11 10.51
C HIS A 145 -7.74 18.70 10.65
N TRP A 146 -7.40 18.02 9.53
CA TRP A 146 -6.80 16.69 9.59
C TRP A 146 -5.42 16.71 10.26
N GLU A 147 -4.63 17.76 10.06
CA GLU A 147 -3.33 17.92 10.73
C GLU A 147 -3.51 18.16 12.23
N ASP A 148 -4.34 19.13 12.63
CA ASP A 148 -4.57 19.52 14.04
C ASP A 148 -5.13 18.36 14.87
N THR A 149 -5.96 17.52 14.25
CA THR A 149 -6.54 16.34 14.90
C THR A 149 -5.64 15.11 14.84
N GLY A 150 -4.49 15.22 14.17
CA GLY A 150 -3.51 14.15 14.02
C GLY A 150 -3.99 13.00 13.14
N ILE A 151 -4.90 13.25 12.19
CA ILE A 151 -5.35 12.30 11.18
C ILE A 151 -4.25 12.07 10.15
N ILE A 152 -3.57 13.14 9.75
CA ILE A 152 -2.41 13.15 8.85
C ILE A 152 -1.19 13.75 9.56
N GLU A 153 0.01 13.39 9.12
CA GLU A 153 1.24 14.00 9.61
C GLU A 153 1.50 15.36 8.92
N PRO A 154 2.24 16.30 9.56
CA PRO A 154 2.49 17.63 9.01
C PRO A 154 3.06 17.62 7.58
N SER A 155 4.01 16.72 7.30
CA SER A 155 4.58 16.58 5.95
C SER A 155 3.56 16.14 4.89
N HIS A 156 2.50 15.43 5.27
CA HIS A 156 1.39 15.11 4.36
C HIS A 156 0.52 16.34 4.11
N ALA A 157 0.22 17.12 5.17
CA ALA A 157 -0.55 18.35 5.05
C ALA A 157 0.15 19.36 4.13
N ASP A 158 1.46 19.54 4.32
CA ASP A 158 2.28 20.43 3.50
C ASP A 158 2.36 19.98 2.04
N ALA A 159 2.53 18.69 1.78
CA ALA A 159 2.50 18.17 0.42
C ALA A 159 1.16 18.46 -0.29
N LEU A 160 0.03 18.35 0.42
CA LEU A 160 -1.29 18.67 -0.14
C LEU A 160 -1.48 20.18 -0.36
N ARG A 161 -1.00 21.03 0.56
CA ARG A 161 -1.00 22.49 0.38
C ARG A 161 -0.15 22.89 -0.83
N THR A 162 1.05 22.33 -0.96
CA THR A 162 1.95 22.57 -2.10
C THR A 162 1.33 22.10 -3.41
N ALA A 163 0.71 20.91 -3.44
CA ALA A 163 0.01 20.45 -4.63
C ALA A 163 -1.17 21.37 -5.00
N GLN A 164 -1.89 21.90 -4.01
CA GLN A 164 -2.98 22.85 -4.24
C GLN A 164 -2.47 24.17 -4.84
N SER A 165 -1.30 24.64 -4.41
CA SER A 165 -0.71 25.89 -4.89
C SER A 165 -0.05 25.78 -6.27
N HIS A 166 0.13 24.57 -6.80
CA HIS A 166 0.74 24.28 -8.10
C HIS A 166 -0.22 23.50 -9.02
N PRO A 167 -1.35 24.10 -9.44
CA PRO A 167 -2.33 23.41 -10.29
C PRO A 167 -1.75 22.94 -11.64
N GLU A 168 -0.69 23.58 -12.13
CA GLU A 168 0.01 23.21 -13.36
C GLU A 168 0.69 21.84 -13.28
N TRP A 169 1.04 21.36 -12.08
CA TRP A 169 1.64 20.03 -11.89
C TRP A 169 0.74 18.89 -12.34
N PHE A 170 -0.58 19.10 -12.33
CA PHE A 170 -1.56 18.11 -12.75
C PHE A 170 -1.70 18.00 -14.27
N ASN A 171 -0.98 18.81 -15.05
CA ASN A 171 -0.77 18.47 -16.46
C ASN A 171 0.34 17.40 -16.55
N LEU A 172 -0.06 16.20 -16.95
CA LEU A 172 0.81 15.02 -17.04
C LEU A 172 1.05 14.58 -18.49
N SER A 173 0.85 15.49 -19.46
CA SER A 173 1.10 15.19 -20.88
C SER A 173 2.54 14.76 -21.17
N ASP A 174 3.48 15.13 -20.30
CA ASP A 174 4.91 14.80 -20.34
C ASP A 174 5.27 13.51 -19.57
N ARG A 175 4.30 12.84 -18.92
CA ARG A 175 4.55 11.67 -18.06
C ARG A 175 3.88 10.42 -18.61
N THR A 176 4.55 9.27 -18.45
CA THR A 176 4.01 7.94 -18.76
C THR A 176 3.91 7.11 -17.49
N LEU A 177 2.69 6.97 -16.99
CA LEU A 177 2.38 6.32 -15.73
C LEU A 177 1.90 4.88 -15.96
N VAL A 178 2.65 3.91 -15.45
CA VAL A 178 2.31 2.48 -15.55
C VAL A 178 1.55 2.05 -14.31
N LEU A 179 0.36 1.49 -14.48
CA LEU A 179 -0.49 1.03 -13.39
C LEU A 179 -0.57 -0.50 -13.39
N PHE A 180 0.11 -1.15 -12.45
CA PHE A 180 -0.10 -2.57 -12.18
C PHE A 180 -1.34 -2.74 -11.30
N GLY A 181 -2.43 -3.26 -11.86
CA GLY A 181 -3.74 -3.27 -11.23
C GLY A 181 -4.52 -1.97 -11.50
N ALA A 182 -4.56 -1.53 -12.75
CA ALA A 182 -5.18 -0.27 -13.17
C ALA A 182 -6.65 -0.12 -12.76
N GLY A 183 -7.40 -1.22 -12.66
CA GLY A 183 -8.79 -1.25 -12.21
C GLY A 183 -8.98 -1.24 -10.68
N SER A 184 -7.91 -1.06 -9.90
CA SER A 184 -7.95 -0.99 -8.44
C SER A 184 -8.87 0.13 -7.96
N GLU A 185 -9.73 -0.17 -6.99
CA GLU A 185 -10.70 0.77 -6.41
C GLU A 185 -10.00 1.94 -5.70
N ALA A 186 -8.85 1.68 -5.06
CA ALA A 186 -8.02 2.67 -4.40
C ALA A 186 -6.98 3.32 -5.36
N GLY A 187 -7.00 2.94 -6.65
CA GLY A 187 -6.02 3.35 -7.64
C GLY A 187 -6.26 4.76 -8.20
N PRO A 188 -5.22 5.41 -8.76
CA PRO A 188 -5.30 6.79 -9.23
C PRO A 188 -5.93 6.96 -10.62
N LEU A 189 -6.38 5.87 -11.28
CA LEU A 189 -6.83 5.89 -12.69
C LEU A 189 -7.86 6.99 -12.99
N THR A 190 -8.86 7.17 -12.12
CA THR A 190 -9.92 8.19 -12.29
C THR A 190 -9.40 9.62 -12.29
N TRP A 191 -8.29 9.88 -11.62
CA TRP A 191 -7.65 11.20 -11.57
C TRP A 191 -6.67 11.38 -12.72
N LEU A 192 -5.80 10.39 -12.94
CA LEU A 192 -4.86 10.42 -14.06
C LEU A 192 -5.58 10.55 -15.40
N SER A 193 -6.77 9.95 -15.55
CA SER A 193 -7.56 10.07 -16.78
C SER A 193 -8.02 11.49 -17.09
N LYS A 194 -8.02 12.39 -16.10
CA LYS A 194 -8.43 13.81 -16.23
C LYS A 194 -7.23 14.77 -16.32
N TRP A 195 -6.02 14.24 -16.25
CA TRP A 195 -4.78 15.00 -16.09
C TRP A 195 -3.87 14.90 -17.31
N LYS A 196 -4.43 14.55 -18.49
CA LYS A 196 -3.72 14.40 -19.77
C LYS A 196 -2.57 13.39 -19.74
N ALA A 197 -2.57 12.48 -18.77
CA ALA A 197 -1.52 11.48 -18.60
C ALA A 197 -1.41 10.53 -19.79
N ASN A 198 -0.20 10.03 -20.06
CA ASN A 198 -0.01 8.79 -20.81
C ASN A 198 -0.10 7.62 -19.83
N ILE A 199 -1.12 6.78 -19.93
CA ILE A 199 -1.42 5.73 -18.95
C ILE A 199 -1.17 4.38 -19.58
N VAL A 200 -0.19 3.63 -19.06
CA VAL A 200 0.03 2.24 -19.42
C VAL A 200 -0.69 1.36 -18.41
N ALA A 201 -1.84 0.81 -18.79
CA ALA A 201 -2.70 0.06 -17.88
C ALA A 201 -2.43 -1.44 -17.97
N VAL A 202 -2.02 -2.07 -16.86
CA VAL A 202 -1.88 -3.53 -16.75
C VAL A 202 -2.92 -4.04 -15.78
N ASP A 203 -3.83 -4.88 -16.27
CA ASP A 203 -4.80 -5.59 -15.45
C ASP A 203 -5.26 -6.89 -16.14
N LEU A 204 -5.93 -7.76 -15.39
CA LEU A 204 -6.38 -9.07 -15.84
C LEU A 204 -7.20 -8.97 -17.13
N PRO A 205 -7.09 -9.94 -18.05
CA PRO A 205 -7.94 -10.03 -19.24
C PRO A 205 -9.38 -10.39 -18.84
N ASN A 206 -10.12 -9.38 -18.37
CA ASN A 206 -11.44 -9.50 -17.80
C ASN A 206 -12.36 -8.37 -18.28
N GLN A 207 -13.49 -8.75 -18.90
CA GLN A 207 -14.44 -7.83 -19.52
C GLN A 207 -15.00 -6.77 -18.57
N ARG A 208 -15.21 -7.12 -17.29
CA ARG A 208 -15.74 -6.18 -16.29
C ARG A 208 -14.69 -5.14 -15.90
N ILE A 209 -13.44 -5.54 -15.77
CA ILE A 209 -12.32 -4.65 -15.43
C ILE A 209 -12.06 -3.72 -16.60
N TRP A 210 -11.83 -4.26 -17.79
CA TRP A 210 -11.55 -3.45 -18.98
C TRP A 210 -12.74 -2.59 -19.41
N GLY A 211 -13.98 -3.04 -19.20
CA GLY A 211 -15.16 -2.20 -19.37
C GLY A 211 -15.17 -0.94 -18.50
N LYS A 212 -14.67 -1.03 -17.26
CA LYS A 212 -14.52 0.13 -16.37
C LYS A 212 -13.35 1.01 -16.80
N ILE A 213 -12.17 0.42 -17.06
CA ILE A 213 -10.97 1.17 -17.47
C ILE A 213 -11.26 1.99 -18.74
N LEU A 214 -11.79 1.34 -19.78
CA LEU A 214 -12.10 2.01 -21.05
C LEU A 214 -13.09 3.14 -20.86
N LYS A 215 -14.16 2.92 -20.07
CA LYS A 215 -15.14 3.98 -19.75
C LYS A 215 -14.49 5.17 -19.04
N THR A 216 -13.63 4.92 -18.04
CA THR A 216 -12.94 5.97 -17.29
C THR A 216 -11.99 6.78 -18.17
N ILE A 217 -11.30 6.14 -19.13
CA ILE A 217 -10.43 6.81 -20.08
C ILE A 217 -11.24 7.64 -21.08
N GLN A 218 -12.29 7.08 -21.68
CA GLN A 218 -13.14 7.79 -22.64
C GLN A 218 -13.74 9.08 -22.05
N GLN A 219 -14.16 9.04 -20.78
CA GLN A 219 -14.70 10.21 -20.07
C GLN A 219 -13.64 11.28 -19.72
N GLY A 220 -12.36 10.95 -19.83
CA GLY A 220 -11.23 11.79 -19.52
C GLY A 220 -10.52 12.36 -20.75
N ASN A 221 -9.33 12.91 -20.54
CA ASN A 221 -8.48 13.55 -21.54
C ASN A 221 -7.10 12.87 -21.68
N ALA A 222 -6.88 11.74 -21.00
CA ALA A 222 -5.66 10.95 -21.04
C ALA A 222 -5.54 10.06 -22.28
N THR A 223 -4.31 9.62 -22.55
CA THR A 223 -4.02 8.60 -23.56
C THR A 223 -3.76 7.26 -22.87
N LEU A 224 -4.55 6.23 -23.18
CA LEU A 224 -4.37 4.86 -22.71
C LEU A 224 -3.48 4.06 -23.66
N TYR A 225 -2.58 3.27 -23.08
CA TYR A 225 -1.80 2.22 -23.70
C TYR A 225 -2.10 0.90 -22.97
N ALA A 226 -2.76 -0.03 -23.64
CA ALA A 226 -3.22 -1.29 -23.05
C ALA A 226 -2.55 -2.49 -23.73
N PRO A 227 -2.14 -3.52 -22.96
CA PRO A 227 -1.58 -4.74 -23.53
C PRO A 227 -2.69 -5.62 -24.13
N CYS A 228 -2.36 -6.32 -25.20
CA CYS A 228 -3.18 -7.34 -25.83
C CYS A 228 -2.29 -8.47 -26.36
N SER A 229 -2.71 -9.73 -26.18
CA SER A 229 -1.95 -10.89 -26.68
C SER A 229 -2.02 -11.05 -28.21
N GLU A 230 -2.89 -10.31 -28.90
CA GLU A 230 -3.03 -10.34 -30.35
C GLU A 230 -2.97 -8.93 -30.94
N LYS A 231 -2.54 -8.85 -32.21
CA LYS A 231 -2.53 -7.58 -32.93
C LYS A 231 -3.95 -7.25 -33.40
N LEU A 232 -4.51 -6.15 -32.91
CA LEU A 232 -5.83 -5.66 -33.30
C LEU A 232 -5.73 -4.48 -34.28
N SER A 233 -6.80 -4.24 -35.03
CA SER A 233 -6.93 -3.05 -35.88
C SER A 233 -7.07 -1.80 -35.00
N PRO A 234 -6.51 -0.64 -35.41
CA PRO A 234 -6.73 0.62 -34.71
C PRO A 234 -8.22 1.00 -34.57
N ASN A 235 -9.07 0.54 -35.48
CA ASN A 235 -10.51 0.83 -35.50
C ASN A 235 -11.35 -0.24 -34.79
N THR A 236 -10.72 -1.13 -34.00
CA THR A 236 -11.44 -2.18 -33.27
C THR A 236 -12.42 -1.56 -32.27
N SER A 237 -13.67 -2.05 -32.30
CA SER A 237 -14.74 -1.53 -31.46
C SER A 237 -14.47 -1.75 -29.97
N THR A 238 -14.96 -0.84 -29.13
CA THR A 238 -14.82 -0.95 -27.67
C THR A 238 -15.41 -2.25 -27.12
N ALA A 239 -16.40 -2.85 -27.77
CA ALA A 239 -16.96 -4.14 -27.38
C ALA A 239 -15.92 -5.26 -27.46
N ILE A 240 -15.16 -5.33 -28.56
CA ILE A 240 -14.08 -6.30 -28.75
C ILE A 240 -12.91 -5.98 -27.83
N LEU A 241 -12.56 -4.69 -27.68
CA LEU A 241 -11.47 -4.29 -26.78
C LEU A 241 -11.70 -4.75 -25.34
N LYS A 242 -12.94 -4.65 -24.83
CA LYS A 242 -13.28 -5.13 -23.48
C LYS A 242 -12.94 -6.61 -23.28
N GLU A 243 -13.05 -7.43 -24.31
CA GLU A 243 -12.83 -8.88 -24.24
C GLU A 243 -11.37 -9.27 -24.43
N LYS A 244 -10.61 -8.48 -25.22
CA LYS A 244 -9.27 -8.84 -25.69
C LYS A 244 -8.13 -8.14 -24.95
N LEU A 245 -8.38 -7.01 -24.31
CA LEU A 245 -7.36 -6.29 -23.55
C LEU A 245 -7.03 -7.00 -22.24
N GLY A 246 -5.79 -6.89 -21.82
CA GLY A 246 -5.32 -7.38 -20.53
C GLY A 246 -4.04 -8.19 -20.59
N ALA A 247 -3.38 -8.25 -19.44
CA ALA A 247 -2.27 -9.15 -19.17
C ALA A 247 -2.30 -9.52 -17.68
N ASP A 248 -2.19 -10.81 -17.37
CA ASP A 248 -2.20 -11.29 -16.00
C ASP A 248 -0.80 -11.20 -15.39
N LEU A 249 -0.64 -10.40 -14.33
CA LEU A 249 0.64 -10.25 -13.63
C LEU A 249 1.23 -11.58 -13.14
N LEU A 250 0.43 -12.58 -12.83
CA LEU A 250 0.90 -13.86 -12.31
C LEU A 250 1.37 -14.81 -13.40
N THR A 251 0.73 -14.79 -14.56
CA THR A 251 1.04 -15.72 -15.66
C THR A 251 1.78 -15.05 -16.80
N GLN A 252 1.83 -13.73 -16.89
CA GLN A 252 2.48 -12.99 -17.98
C GLN A 252 3.58 -12.05 -17.47
N THR A 253 4.20 -12.38 -16.31
CA THR A 253 5.21 -11.52 -15.68
C THR A 253 6.40 -11.20 -16.61
N PRO A 254 7.02 -12.18 -17.30
CA PRO A 254 8.11 -11.91 -18.25
C PRO A 254 7.66 -11.07 -19.45
N GLU A 255 6.49 -11.36 -20.00
CA GLU A 255 5.92 -10.68 -21.16
C GLU A 255 5.65 -9.19 -20.85
N ILE A 256 5.08 -8.89 -19.67
CA ILE A 256 4.84 -7.52 -19.22
C ILE A 256 6.16 -6.77 -19.03
N ALA A 257 7.17 -7.40 -18.40
CA ALA A 257 8.47 -6.77 -18.18
C ALA A 257 9.18 -6.44 -19.50
N HIS A 258 9.15 -7.37 -20.46
CA HIS A 258 9.71 -7.16 -21.80
C HIS A 258 8.98 -6.05 -22.56
N TRP A 259 7.65 -6.10 -22.59
CA TRP A 259 6.81 -5.11 -23.26
C TRP A 259 7.02 -3.69 -22.71
N LEU A 260 7.12 -3.53 -21.40
CA LEU A 260 7.41 -2.23 -20.78
C LEU A 260 8.83 -1.74 -21.09
N SER A 261 9.80 -2.65 -21.17
CA SER A 261 11.20 -2.29 -21.49
C SER A 261 11.36 -1.77 -22.93
N GLN A 262 10.46 -2.15 -23.84
CA GLN A 262 10.40 -1.64 -25.21
C GLN A 262 9.78 -0.23 -25.33
N ASN A 263 9.20 0.31 -24.26
CA ASN A 263 8.61 1.65 -24.30
C ASN A 263 9.72 2.71 -24.40
N GLU A 264 9.60 3.62 -25.37
CA GLU A 264 10.60 4.66 -25.63
C GLU A 264 10.61 5.77 -24.56
N HIS A 265 9.51 5.95 -23.83
CA HIS A 265 9.37 6.99 -22.82
C HIS A 265 9.91 6.57 -21.46
N GLN A 266 10.16 7.55 -20.59
CA GLN A 266 10.42 7.31 -19.16
C GLN A 266 9.14 6.76 -18.50
N LEU A 267 9.28 5.82 -17.56
CA LEU A 267 8.13 5.15 -16.94
C LEU A 267 8.08 5.42 -15.44
N ASP A 268 6.93 5.89 -14.97
CA ASP A 268 6.58 5.99 -13.56
C ASP A 268 5.74 4.76 -13.16
N LEU A 269 6.36 3.79 -12.47
CA LEU A 269 5.81 2.45 -12.24
C LEU A 269 5.04 2.39 -10.91
N ALA A 270 3.73 2.11 -10.94
CA ALA A 270 2.88 2.01 -9.75
C ALA A 270 2.45 0.58 -9.43
N ALA A 271 2.87 0.06 -8.28
CA ALA A 271 2.49 -1.27 -7.78
C ALA A 271 1.25 -1.20 -6.87
N ILE A 272 0.06 -1.24 -7.49
CA ILE A 272 -1.22 -1.04 -6.79
C ILE A 272 -2.17 -2.25 -6.86
N ALA A 273 -1.74 -3.34 -7.50
CA ALA A 273 -2.52 -4.57 -7.59
C ALA A 273 -2.65 -5.23 -6.23
N TYR A 274 -3.85 -5.75 -5.95
CA TYR A 274 -4.20 -6.41 -4.70
C TYR A 274 -5.00 -7.68 -4.98
N LEU A 275 -4.69 -8.74 -4.24
CA LEU A 275 -5.46 -9.99 -4.20
C LEU A 275 -5.58 -10.46 -2.75
N ASP A 276 -6.59 -11.27 -2.43
CA ASP A 276 -6.74 -11.78 -1.06
C ASP A 276 -5.77 -12.93 -0.76
N GLY A 277 -5.29 -12.98 0.48
CA GLY A 277 -4.55 -14.11 1.03
C GLY A 277 -3.18 -14.32 0.39
N GLU A 278 -2.85 -15.57 0.05
CA GLU A 278 -1.53 -15.95 -0.48
C GLU A 278 -1.25 -15.32 -1.86
N LYS A 279 -2.29 -15.13 -2.66
CA LYS A 279 -2.20 -14.49 -3.98
C LYS A 279 -1.68 -13.05 -3.91
N HIS A 280 -1.88 -12.35 -2.79
CA HIS A 280 -1.32 -11.01 -2.60
C HIS A 280 0.20 -11.03 -2.67
N VAL A 281 0.83 -12.00 -2.00
CA VAL A 281 2.29 -12.12 -1.97
C VAL A 281 2.79 -12.45 -3.38
N ARG A 282 2.10 -13.35 -4.09
CA ARG A 282 2.45 -13.71 -5.48
C ARG A 282 2.38 -12.48 -6.40
N VAL A 283 1.29 -11.71 -6.37
CA VAL A 283 1.18 -10.52 -7.22
C VAL A 283 2.17 -9.42 -6.81
N SER A 284 2.48 -9.28 -5.52
CA SER A 284 3.56 -8.38 -5.06
C SER A 284 4.93 -8.79 -5.59
N MET A 285 5.26 -10.09 -5.60
CA MET A 285 6.50 -10.59 -6.18
C MET A 285 6.55 -10.44 -7.71
N ALA A 286 5.42 -10.60 -8.40
CA ALA A 286 5.33 -10.35 -9.83
C ALA A 286 5.62 -8.87 -10.16
N MET A 287 4.95 -7.94 -9.47
CA MET A 287 5.19 -6.50 -9.62
C MET A 287 6.63 -6.12 -9.27
N ASP A 288 7.18 -6.68 -8.17
CA ASP A 288 8.57 -6.46 -7.77
C ASP A 288 9.57 -6.89 -8.85
N SER A 289 9.34 -8.06 -9.45
CA SER A 289 10.19 -8.61 -10.50
C SER A 289 10.12 -7.78 -11.78
N ILE A 290 8.92 -7.33 -12.18
CA ILE A 290 8.74 -6.44 -13.33
C ILE A 290 9.45 -5.11 -13.08
N MET A 291 9.20 -4.47 -11.92
CA MET A 291 9.80 -3.19 -11.57
C MET A 291 11.33 -3.28 -11.54
N GLN A 292 11.89 -4.33 -10.94
CA GLN A 292 13.32 -4.56 -10.92
C GLN A 292 13.90 -4.70 -12.33
N HIS A 293 13.29 -5.54 -13.17
CA HIS A 293 13.77 -5.76 -14.54
C HIS A 293 13.70 -4.49 -15.38
N VAL A 294 12.56 -3.78 -15.36
CA VAL A 294 12.38 -2.54 -16.12
C VAL A 294 13.34 -1.45 -15.63
N SER A 295 13.54 -1.31 -14.31
CA SER A 295 14.47 -0.30 -13.76
C SER A 295 15.94 -0.58 -14.10
N GLN A 296 16.31 -1.85 -14.33
CA GLN A 296 17.65 -2.21 -14.80
C GLN A 296 17.88 -1.83 -16.26
N GLN A 297 16.83 -1.85 -17.09
CA GLN A 297 16.90 -1.45 -18.50
C GLN A 297 16.67 0.05 -18.71
N LYS A 298 15.92 0.69 -17.81
CA LYS A 298 15.52 2.10 -17.87
C LYS A 298 15.82 2.75 -16.52
N SER A 299 17.04 3.28 -16.38
CA SER A 299 17.54 3.85 -15.12
C SER A 299 16.82 5.13 -14.66
N ASP A 300 16.06 5.76 -15.55
CA ASP A 300 15.29 6.99 -15.30
C ASP A 300 13.84 6.72 -14.86
N THR A 301 13.51 5.48 -14.54
CA THR A 301 12.20 5.10 -14.01
C THR A 301 12.00 5.55 -12.56
N SER A 302 10.75 5.87 -12.21
CA SER A 302 10.36 6.06 -10.80
C SER A 302 9.44 4.92 -10.34
N LEU A 303 9.40 4.67 -9.02
CA LEU A 303 8.51 3.69 -8.43
C LEU A 303 7.47 4.36 -7.53
N MET A 304 6.25 3.81 -7.52
CA MET A 304 5.18 4.22 -6.62
C MET A 304 4.55 3.02 -5.91
N PHE A 305 4.36 3.19 -4.60
CA PHE A 305 3.72 2.22 -3.72
C PHE A 305 2.72 2.90 -2.79
N MET A 306 1.62 2.20 -2.51
CA MET A 306 0.69 2.58 -1.44
C MET A 306 0.89 1.66 -0.23
N CYS A 307 1.46 2.23 0.82
CA CYS A 307 1.58 1.59 2.12
C CYS A 307 0.21 1.49 2.81
N THR A 308 0.01 0.42 3.55
CA THR A 308 -1.19 0.23 4.37
C THR A 308 -1.02 0.94 5.71
N PRO A 309 -2.06 1.57 6.28
CA PRO A 309 -1.94 2.22 7.58
C PRO A 309 -1.95 1.19 8.73
N THR A 310 -2.23 -0.08 8.43
CA THR A 310 -2.33 -1.19 9.39
C THR A 310 -1.09 -2.10 9.39
N ASP A 311 0.11 -1.52 9.33
CA ASP A 311 1.40 -2.24 9.48
C ASP A 311 2.14 -1.75 10.74
N VAL A 312 3.36 -2.24 10.96
CA VAL A 312 4.30 -1.69 11.93
C VAL A 312 5.24 -0.73 11.21
N TYR A 313 5.31 0.50 11.73
CA TYR A 313 6.18 1.55 11.22
C TYR A 313 7.08 2.11 12.33
N ALA A 314 8.29 2.50 11.92
CA ALA A 314 9.05 3.46 12.71
C ALA A 314 8.35 4.81 12.57
N VAL A 315 8.29 5.58 13.65
CA VAL A 315 7.64 6.90 13.66
C VAL A 315 8.51 7.93 14.38
N PRO A 316 8.35 9.23 14.09
CA PRO A 316 9.03 10.28 14.81
C PRO A 316 8.69 10.27 16.31
N LYS A 317 9.58 10.83 17.14
CA LYS A 317 9.40 10.95 18.60
C LYS A 317 8.12 11.71 18.98
N GLU A 318 7.74 12.67 18.15
CA GLU A 318 6.58 13.54 18.30
C GLU A 318 5.29 12.71 18.28
N VAL A 319 5.21 11.69 17.42
CA VAL A 319 4.07 10.77 17.34
C VAL A 319 3.88 9.99 18.64
N ILE A 320 4.97 9.48 19.21
CA ILE A 320 4.95 8.78 20.51
C ILE A 320 4.55 9.73 21.64
N THR A 321 5.06 10.95 21.62
CA THR A 321 4.74 11.98 22.61
C THR A 321 3.26 12.34 22.54
N ALA A 322 2.71 12.56 21.35
CA ALA A 322 1.30 12.85 21.12
C ALA A 322 0.40 11.69 21.59
N SER A 323 0.72 10.44 21.24
CA SER A 323 -0.01 9.26 21.71
C SER A 323 0.01 9.14 23.25
N ARG A 324 1.16 9.44 23.89
CA ARG A 324 1.31 9.43 25.35
C ARG A 324 0.47 10.52 26.01
N GLN A 325 0.52 11.74 25.50
CA GLN A 325 -0.28 12.86 26.00
C GLN A 325 -1.77 12.54 25.88
N LYS A 326 -2.21 12.05 24.71
CA LYS A 326 -3.59 11.63 24.48
C LYS A 326 -4.05 10.55 25.47
N PHE A 327 -3.18 9.57 25.78
CA PHE A 327 -3.49 8.56 26.80
C PHE A 327 -3.58 9.15 28.22
N GLN A 328 -2.78 10.16 28.56
CA GLN A 328 -2.78 10.78 29.89
C GLN A 328 -3.94 11.77 30.09
N GLN A 329 -4.32 12.50 29.04
CA GLN A 329 -5.34 13.56 29.08
C GLN A 329 -6.79 13.05 28.94
N ARG A 330 -7.01 11.74 28.81
CA ARG A 330 -8.37 11.14 28.83
C ARG A 330 -9.12 11.56 30.09
N SER A 331 -10.42 11.79 29.98
CA SER A 331 -11.25 12.15 31.14
C SER A 331 -11.25 11.05 32.20
N LYS A 332 -11.43 11.41 33.48
CA LYS A 332 -11.49 10.43 34.58
C LYS A 332 -12.52 9.32 34.32
N THR A 333 -13.65 9.67 33.71
CA THR A 333 -14.70 8.73 33.30
C THR A 333 -14.22 7.75 32.24
N GLN A 334 -13.54 8.23 31.18
CA GLN A 334 -12.95 7.35 30.16
C GLN A 334 -11.87 6.43 30.73
N GLN A 335 -11.04 6.95 31.65
CA GLN A 335 -10.03 6.14 32.33
C GLN A 335 -10.67 5.02 33.16
N MET A 336 -11.75 5.32 33.90
CA MET A 336 -12.49 4.34 34.67
C MET A 336 -13.12 3.27 33.77
N ILE A 337 -13.86 3.67 32.73
CA ILE A 337 -14.52 2.75 31.79
C ILE A 337 -13.50 1.84 31.11
N SER A 338 -12.42 2.41 30.56
CA SER A 338 -11.38 1.62 29.89
C SER A 338 -10.69 0.65 30.84
N LYS A 339 -10.40 1.06 32.09
CA LYS A 339 -9.81 0.18 33.11
C LYS A 339 -10.74 -0.96 33.52
N THR A 340 -12.03 -0.68 33.69
CA THR A 340 -13.03 -1.71 34.00
C THR A 340 -13.15 -2.72 32.87
N ILE A 341 -13.31 -2.27 31.62
CA ILE A 341 -13.41 -3.15 30.46
C ILE A 341 -12.12 -3.95 30.25
N ALA A 342 -10.95 -3.32 30.40
CA ALA A 342 -9.67 -4.02 30.33
C ALA A 342 -9.59 -5.11 31.40
N THR A 343 -10.01 -4.83 32.64
CA THR A 343 -9.97 -5.80 33.74
C THR A 343 -10.92 -6.98 33.50
N VAL A 344 -12.18 -6.70 33.15
CA VAL A 344 -13.20 -7.73 32.88
C VAL A 344 -12.84 -8.60 31.68
N SER A 345 -12.17 -8.02 30.68
CA SER A 345 -11.72 -8.75 29.49
C SER A 345 -10.38 -9.50 29.65
N GLY A 346 -9.83 -9.60 30.87
CA GLY A 346 -8.53 -10.25 31.10
C GLY A 346 -7.37 -9.51 30.41
N GLN A 347 -7.43 -8.19 30.40
CA GLN A 347 -6.52 -7.27 29.72
C GLN A 347 -6.51 -7.43 28.19
N TYR A 348 -7.58 -7.97 27.59
CA TYR A 348 -7.66 -8.09 26.13
C TYR A 348 -7.83 -6.73 25.44
N PHE A 349 -8.71 -5.87 25.98
CA PHE A 349 -8.98 -4.53 25.43
C PHE A 349 -8.15 -3.42 26.08
N PHE A 350 -8.01 -2.29 25.34
CA PHE A 350 -7.45 -1.03 25.83
C PHE A 350 -6.02 -1.13 26.39
N LYS A 351 -5.21 -2.02 25.82
CA LYS A 351 -3.78 -2.07 26.14
C LYS A 351 -3.14 -0.74 25.77
N LYS A 352 -2.33 -0.22 26.69
CA LYS A 352 -1.54 1.00 26.44
C LYS A 352 -0.63 0.76 25.23
N ASN A 353 -0.54 1.74 24.34
CA ASN A 353 0.45 1.70 23.26
C ASN A 353 1.88 1.72 23.85
N ARG A 354 2.84 1.07 23.19
CA ARG A 354 4.23 1.09 23.66
C ARG A 354 4.84 2.45 23.32
N HIS A 355 5.07 3.27 24.33
CA HIS A 355 5.69 4.60 24.21
C HIS A 355 7.21 4.56 24.39
N THR A 356 7.86 3.47 23.97
CA THR A 356 9.31 3.31 24.06
C THR A 356 9.95 4.00 22.87
N LEU A 357 10.94 4.84 23.13
CA LEU A 357 11.84 5.40 22.13
C LEU A 357 13.06 4.50 22.00
N ILE A 358 13.58 4.38 20.78
CA ILE A 358 14.80 3.65 20.45
C ILE A 358 15.77 4.70 19.91
N THR A 359 16.89 4.87 20.61
CA THR A 359 18.01 5.68 20.12
C THR A 359 18.68 4.96 18.96
N SER A 360 18.77 5.64 17.82
CA SER A 360 19.48 5.17 16.63
C SER A 360 20.95 5.61 16.67
N GLU A 361 21.79 4.95 15.88
CA GLU A 361 23.21 5.31 15.72
C GLU A 361 23.39 6.78 15.29
N ASN A 362 22.46 7.35 14.53
CA ASN A 362 22.51 8.76 14.09
C ASN A 362 22.24 9.78 15.23
N GLY A 363 22.09 9.33 16.48
CA GLY A 363 21.83 10.16 17.65
C GLY A 363 20.37 10.60 17.81
N LYS A 364 19.49 10.31 16.85
CA LYS A 364 18.05 10.58 16.95
C LYS A 364 17.33 9.45 17.68
N GLU A 365 16.12 9.77 18.15
CA GLU A 365 15.22 8.82 18.79
C GLU A 365 13.98 8.59 17.93
N TYR A 366 13.65 7.32 17.69
CA TYR A 366 12.45 6.94 16.95
C TYR A 366 11.55 6.04 17.78
N GLY A 367 10.25 6.11 17.50
CA GLY A 367 9.23 5.26 18.08
C GLY A 367 8.78 4.15 17.15
N ILE A 368 7.82 3.35 17.62
CA ILE A 368 7.11 2.38 16.80
C ILE A 368 5.61 2.55 16.94
N ALA A 369 4.94 2.76 15.81
CA ALA A 369 3.50 2.61 15.70
C ALA A 369 3.20 1.16 15.27
N ASP A 370 2.61 0.38 16.17
CA ASP A 370 2.21 -1.01 15.92
C ASP A 370 0.71 -1.06 15.62
N CYS A 371 0.38 -0.89 14.34
CA CYS A 371 -0.98 -0.83 13.82
C CYS A 371 -1.41 -2.12 13.11
N LEU A 372 -0.64 -3.22 13.25
CA LEU A 372 -0.95 -4.50 12.64
C LEU A 372 -2.31 -5.05 13.09
N VAL A 373 -3.12 -5.43 12.11
CA VAL A 373 -4.41 -6.10 12.29
C VAL A 373 -4.21 -7.60 12.02
N VAL A 374 -4.38 -8.43 13.05
CA VAL A 374 -4.07 -9.88 12.98
C VAL A 374 -4.97 -10.60 11.96
N GLU A 375 -6.19 -10.11 11.80
CA GLU A 375 -7.23 -10.64 10.91
C GLU A 375 -6.87 -10.51 9.42
N GLN A 376 -5.98 -9.57 9.05
CA GLN A 376 -5.44 -9.48 7.68
C GLN A 376 -4.47 -10.64 7.37
N GLY A 377 -3.83 -11.18 8.40
CA GLY A 377 -2.98 -12.36 8.32
C GLY A 377 -1.55 -12.10 7.83
N PRO A 378 -0.66 -13.11 7.97
CA PRO A 378 0.77 -12.97 7.68
C PRO A 378 1.08 -12.75 6.20
N ASN A 379 0.27 -13.26 5.28
CA ASN A 379 0.50 -13.07 3.84
C ASN A 379 0.27 -11.62 3.43
N TYR A 380 -0.75 -10.95 3.98
CA TYR A 380 -0.98 -9.52 3.72
C TYR A 380 0.18 -8.68 4.23
N ALA A 381 0.64 -8.92 5.47
CA ALA A 381 1.78 -8.23 6.05
C ALA A 381 3.05 -8.46 5.22
N LEU A 382 3.33 -9.69 4.78
CA LEU A 382 4.48 -9.99 3.94
C LEU A 382 4.43 -9.28 2.58
N ALA A 383 3.28 -9.30 1.90
CA ALA A 383 3.09 -8.62 0.62
C ALA A 383 3.38 -7.11 0.73
N LYS A 384 2.87 -6.45 1.77
CA LYS A 384 3.14 -5.03 2.05
C LYS A 384 4.58 -4.77 2.45
N ARG A 385 5.22 -5.70 3.17
CA ARG A 385 6.63 -5.57 3.56
C ARG A 385 7.58 -5.70 2.36
N ILE A 386 7.27 -6.58 1.40
CA ILE A 386 8.01 -6.69 0.13
C ILE A 386 8.00 -5.35 -0.63
N GLN A 387 6.84 -4.69 -0.71
CA GLN A 387 6.72 -3.36 -1.33
C GLN A 387 7.59 -2.31 -0.63
N GLN A 388 7.57 -2.26 0.71
CA GLN A 388 8.44 -1.35 1.49
C GLN A 388 9.93 -1.64 1.29
N TRP A 389 10.32 -2.91 1.24
CA TRP A 389 11.71 -3.31 1.02
C TRP A 389 12.20 -2.88 -0.36
N ARG A 390 11.38 -3.07 -1.42
CA ARG A 390 11.73 -2.61 -2.76
C ARG A 390 11.92 -1.11 -2.80
N ALA A 391 10.97 -0.37 -2.25
CA ALA A 391 11.03 1.09 -2.16
C ALA A 391 12.30 1.58 -1.45
N THR A 392 12.63 0.96 -0.31
CA THR A 392 13.83 1.28 0.47
C THR A 392 15.11 1.05 -0.34
N LEU A 393 15.24 -0.10 -1.00
CA LEU A 393 16.43 -0.42 -1.81
C LEU A 393 16.54 0.42 -3.07
N ALA A 394 15.42 0.65 -3.77
CA ALA A 394 15.38 1.47 -4.98
C ALA A 394 15.84 2.89 -4.68
N ARG A 395 15.28 3.51 -3.62
CA ARG A 395 15.71 4.84 -3.18
C ARG A 395 17.18 4.87 -2.79
N HIS A 396 17.62 3.90 -1.99
CA HIS A 396 19.03 3.79 -1.58
C HIS A 396 19.98 3.65 -2.79
N SER A 397 19.51 3.08 -3.89
CA SER A 397 20.27 2.92 -5.13
C SER A 397 20.15 4.13 -6.08
N GLY A 398 19.59 5.24 -5.62
CA GLY A 398 19.47 6.47 -6.42
C GLY A 398 18.24 6.56 -7.31
N GLN A 399 17.21 5.73 -7.10
CA GLN A 399 15.95 5.79 -7.84
C GLN A 399 14.92 6.67 -7.13
N ARG A 400 14.10 7.42 -7.89
CA ARG A 400 12.95 8.15 -7.33
C ARG A 400 11.85 7.18 -6.88
N VAL A 401 11.37 7.34 -5.65
CA VAL A 401 10.37 6.45 -5.05
C VAL A 401 9.32 7.23 -4.28
N SER A 402 8.08 7.24 -4.80
CA SER A 402 6.89 7.73 -4.10
C SER A 402 6.26 6.59 -3.30
N ILE A 403 6.60 6.46 -2.01
CA ILE A 403 5.99 5.46 -1.13
C ILE A 403 5.28 6.16 0.04
N ASN A 404 3.96 6.18 -0.01
CA ASN A 404 3.17 6.92 0.97
C ASN A 404 2.17 6.01 1.68
N ILE A 405 1.91 6.30 2.95
CA ILE A 405 0.88 5.61 3.73
C ILE A 405 -0.47 6.16 3.32
N ALA A 406 -1.27 5.28 2.71
CA ALA A 406 -2.63 5.58 2.37
C ALA A 406 -3.53 5.47 3.61
N PRO A 407 -4.58 6.28 3.72
CA PRO A 407 -5.54 6.16 4.80
C PRO A 407 -6.26 4.81 4.79
N SER A 408 -6.95 4.53 5.90
CA SER A 408 -7.88 3.42 5.94
C SER A 408 -9.08 3.72 5.05
N THR A 409 -9.31 2.88 4.04
CA THR A 409 -10.34 3.14 3.01
C THR A 409 -11.48 2.11 3.05
N THR A 410 -12.73 2.58 2.97
CA THR A 410 -13.96 1.77 2.98
C THR A 410 -14.23 1.03 1.65
N THR A 411 -13.19 0.51 1.00
CA THR A 411 -13.30 -0.25 -0.27
C THR A 411 -14.19 -1.48 -0.15
N HIS A 412 -14.70 -1.99 -1.27
CA HIS A 412 -15.42 -3.27 -1.30
C HIS A 412 -14.57 -4.43 -0.75
N SER A 413 -13.27 -4.44 -1.06
CA SER A 413 -12.33 -5.47 -0.60
C SER A 413 -12.24 -5.58 0.93
N VAL A 414 -12.47 -4.46 1.62
CA VAL A 414 -12.44 -4.33 3.07
C VAL A 414 -13.83 -4.57 3.66
N THR A 415 -14.84 -3.90 3.11
CA THR A 415 -16.22 -3.90 3.64
C THR A 415 -16.95 -5.23 3.43
N LYS A 416 -16.45 -6.11 2.55
CA LYS A 416 -16.94 -7.50 2.42
C LYS A 416 -16.71 -8.34 3.67
N ASN A 417 -15.72 -7.98 4.51
CA ASN A 417 -15.50 -8.63 5.80
C ASN A 417 -16.34 -7.90 6.88
N PRO A 418 -17.35 -8.55 7.49
CA PRO A 418 -18.24 -7.89 8.44
C PRO A 418 -17.53 -7.31 9.66
N LEU A 419 -16.45 -7.97 10.13
CA LEU A 419 -15.70 -7.53 11.29
C LEU A 419 -14.90 -6.26 10.99
N LEU A 420 -14.24 -6.21 9.82
CA LEU A 420 -13.51 -5.02 9.38
C LEU A 420 -14.48 -3.86 9.11
N LYS A 421 -15.60 -4.12 8.44
CA LYS A 421 -16.65 -3.11 8.22
C LYS A 421 -17.14 -2.50 9.53
N ALA A 422 -17.45 -3.34 10.53
CA ALA A 422 -17.87 -2.87 11.83
C ALA A 422 -16.77 -2.08 12.56
N ALA A 423 -15.51 -2.51 12.44
CA ALA A 423 -14.36 -1.80 13.01
C ALA A 423 -14.22 -0.39 12.42
N PHE A 424 -14.35 -0.23 11.09
CA PHE A 424 -14.31 1.08 10.44
C PHE A 424 -15.48 1.98 10.87
N ASN A 425 -16.69 1.43 10.96
CA ASN A 425 -17.86 2.18 11.45
C ASN A 425 -17.68 2.68 12.90
N GLY A 426 -16.92 1.95 13.73
CA GLY A 426 -16.62 2.33 15.11
C GLY A 426 -15.30 3.07 15.30
N ALA A 427 -14.51 3.30 14.24
CA ALA A 427 -13.14 3.79 14.33
C ALA A 427 -13.05 5.22 14.91
N SER A 428 -14.07 6.04 14.64
CA SER A 428 -14.19 7.41 15.17
C SER A 428 -14.25 7.46 16.70
N LEU A 429 -14.68 6.38 17.38
CA LEU A 429 -14.62 6.26 18.85
C LEU A 429 -13.20 6.39 19.40
N PHE A 430 -12.20 6.12 18.56
CA PHE A 430 -10.78 6.18 18.88
C PHE A 430 -10.04 7.27 18.10
N ASP A 431 -10.78 8.24 17.56
CA ASP A 431 -10.25 9.34 16.73
C ASP A 431 -9.51 8.83 15.49
N VAL A 432 -10.01 7.75 14.90
CA VAL A 432 -9.50 7.19 13.65
C VAL A 432 -10.50 7.52 12.54
N GLU A 433 -10.04 8.24 11.51
CA GLU A 433 -10.84 8.58 10.34
C GLU A 433 -10.72 7.48 9.28
N SER A 434 -11.87 7.04 8.78
CA SER A 434 -11.96 6.14 7.63
C SER A 434 -12.38 6.95 6.42
N PHE A 435 -11.69 6.78 5.31
CA PHE A 435 -11.88 7.58 4.10
C PHE A 435 -12.67 6.79 3.07
N GLU A 436 -13.50 7.49 2.30
CA GLU A 436 -14.13 6.91 1.12
C GLU A 436 -13.07 6.68 0.02
N PRO A 437 -13.26 5.70 -0.88
CA PRO A 437 -12.34 5.45 -1.98
C PRO A 437 -12.04 6.69 -2.83
N GLU A 438 -13.06 7.49 -3.16
CA GLU A 438 -12.87 8.69 -3.97
C GLU A 438 -11.98 9.74 -3.30
N THR A 439 -12.09 9.89 -1.97
CA THR A 439 -11.22 10.76 -1.17
C THR A 439 -9.78 10.24 -1.18
N THR A 440 -9.61 8.93 -0.94
CA THR A 440 -8.30 8.28 -0.95
C THR A 440 -7.63 8.45 -2.30
N ASN A 441 -8.34 8.20 -3.39
CA ASN A 441 -7.82 8.29 -4.76
C ASN A 441 -7.37 9.71 -5.08
N ALA A 442 -8.12 10.73 -4.63
CA ALA A 442 -7.79 12.13 -4.85
C ALA A 442 -6.51 12.55 -4.12
N ILE A 443 -6.39 12.15 -2.85
CA ILE A 443 -5.25 12.47 -2.01
C ILE A 443 -3.99 11.74 -2.49
N MET A 444 -4.09 10.43 -2.72
CA MET A 444 -2.93 9.61 -3.08
C MET A 444 -2.42 9.91 -4.49
N ALA A 445 -3.33 10.24 -5.44
CA ALA A 445 -2.92 10.69 -6.76
C ALA A 445 -2.16 12.03 -6.68
N ALA A 446 -2.68 13.01 -5.93
CA ALA A 446 -2.01 14.30 -5.76
C ALA A 446 -0.66 14.17 -5.07
N LEU A 447 -0.55 13.30 -4.07
CA LEU A 447 0.72 13.05 -3.38
C LEU A 447 1.76 12.41 -4.30
N TRP A 448 1.36 11.49 -5.19
CA TRP A 448 2.27 10.95 -6.21
C TRP A 448 2.76 12.05 -7.15
N ILE A 449 1.88 12.96 -7.58
CA ILE A 449 2.28 14.07 -8.46
C ILE A 449 3.22 15.04 -7.73
N HIS A 450 2.92 15.37 -6.47
CA HIS A 450 3.83 16.13 -5.61
C HIS A 450 5.22 15.47 -5.58
N ASP A 451 5.30 14.16 -5.35
CA ASP A 451 6.56 13.43 -5.24
C ASP A 451 7.34 13.33 -6.56
N LEU A 452 6.66 13.42 -7.70
CA LEU A 452 7.30 13.48 -9.02
C LEU A 452 7.78 14.89 -9.39
N ARG A 453 7.11 15.94 -8.89
CA ARG A 453 7.32 17.32 -9.32
C ARG A 453 8.14 18.15 -8.34
N HIS A 454 8.01 17.90 -7.04
CA HIS A 454 8.65 18.69 -6.01
C HIS A 454 10.13 18.25 -5.83
N PRO A 455 11.11 19.14 -6.07
CA PRO A 455 12.53 18.78 -5.99
C PRO A 455 12.96 18.32 -4.60
N GLU A 456 12.41 18.93 -3.55
CA GLU A 456 12.72 18.65 -2.15
C GLU A 456 11.86 17.53 -1.56
N SER A 457 10.97 16.90 -2.34
CA SER A 457 10.25 15.72 -1.86
C SER A 457 11.25 14.63 -1.47
N VAL A 458 10.96 13.93 -0.36
CA VAL A 458 11.70 12.73 0.06
C VAL A 458 11.53 11.56 -0.92
N ALA A 459 10.76 11.71 -2.00
CA ALA A 459 10.79 10.75 -3.10
C ALA A 459 12.01 10.94 -4.00
N ASN A 460 12.57 12.16 -4.10
CA ASN A 460 13.79 12.46 -4.83
C ASN A 460 15.01 11.88 -4.08
N PRO A 461 15.79 10.94 -4.64
CA PRO A 461 16.93 10.31 -3.96
C PRO A 461 18.02 11.30 -3.51
N GLU A 462 18.08 12.48 -4.13
CA GLU A 462 19.02 13.55 -3.76
C GLU A 462 18.63 14.27 -2.46
N THR A 463 17.35 14.21 -2.06
CA THR A 463 16.89 14.75 -0.79
C THR A 463 17.42 13.89 0.36
N HIS A 464 18.23 14.49 1.22
CA HIS A 464 18.84 13.83 2.36
C HIS A 464 17.78 13.28 3.33
N LEU A 465 17.98 12.06 3.81
CA LEU A 465 17.24 11.48 4.93
C LEU A 465 18.24 11.14 6.03
N ASP A 466 17.94 11.52 7.27
CA ASP A 466 18.81 11.21 8.40
C ASP A 466 18.76 9.72 8.76
N HIS A 467 17.67 9.04 8.36
CA HIS A 467 17.52 7.60 8.51
C HIS A 467 16.64 7.02 7.39
N PRO A 468 16.95 5.86 6.76
CA PRO A 468 16.18 5.35 5.62
C PRO A 468 14.69 5.08 5.91
N LEU A 469 14.33 4.78 7.16
CA LEU A 469 12.93 4.58 7.55
C LEU A 469 12.11 5.88 7.54
N GLU A 470 12.73 7.06 7.53
CA GLU A 470 12.04 8.35 7.42
C GLU A 470 11.27 8.46 6.09
N LEU A 471 11.70 7.72 5.04
CA LEU A 471 11.01 7.65 3.76
C LEU A 471 9.50 7.35 3.89
N MET A 472 9.12 6.47 4.82
CA MET A 472 7.72 6.09 5.06
C MET A 472 7.05 6.93 6.16
N MET A 473 7.81 7.73 6.90
CA MET A 473 7.29 8.65 7.93
C MET A 473 6.77 9.94 7.28
N HIS A 474 7.48 10.43 6.27
CA HIS A 474 7.08 11.59 5.50
C HIS A 474 5.87 11.27 4.61
N GLY A 475 4.95 12.23 4.47
CA GLY A 475 3.77 12.07 3.63
C GLY A 475 2.73 11.08 4.19
N ALA A 476 2.82 10.70 5.46
CA ALA A 476 1.95 9.69 6.05
C ALA A 476 0.53 10.20 6.32
N ASN A 477 -0.46 9.54 5.71
CA ASN A 477 -1.87 9.62 6.12
C ASN A 477 -2.28 8.28 6.74
N HIS A 478 -2.14 8.18 8.05
CA HIS A 478 -2.50 6.98 8.80
C HIS A 478 -3.92 7.04 9.38
N GLY A 479 -4.73 8.03 8.99
CA GLY A 479 -6.10 8.22 9.48
C GLY A 479 -6.20 8.36 11.00
N GLY A 480 -5.16 8.85 11.69
CA GLY A 480 -5.13 8.92 13.16
C GLY A 480 -4.52 7.71 13.88
N LEU A 481 -4.35 6.56 13.22
CA LEU A 481 -3.91 5.31 13.84
C LEU A 481 -2.57 5.36 14.59
N TRP A 482 -1.64 6.24 14.22
CA TRP A 482 -0.37 6.37 14.92
C TRP A 482 -0.48 7.16 16.23
N ARG A 483 -1.43 8.09 16.30
CA ARG A 483 -1.58 9.07 17.40
C ARG A 483 -2.65 8.67 18.42
N VAL A 484 -3.29 7.51 18.25
CA VAL A 484 -4.29 7.01 19.21
C VAL A 484 -3.69 6.68 20.58
N ALA A 485 -4.52 6.73 21.63
CA ALA A 485 -4.10 6.48 23.01
C ALA A 485 -3.79 4.99 23.29
N TYR A 486 -4.43 4.07 22.58
CA TYR A 486 -4.38 2.64 22.84
C TYR A 486 -3.70 1.90 21.70
N LEU A 487 -3.17 0.72 21.99
CA LEU A 487 -2.68 -0.19 20.97
C LEU A 487 -3.84 -0.60 20.04
N ALA A 488 -3.69 -0.37 18.72
CA ALA A 488 -4.76 -0.52 17.74
C ALA A 488 -5.48 -1.88 17.83
N ARG A 489 -4.74 -2.99 17.88
CA ARG A 489 -5.31 -4.36 18.02
C ARG A 489 -6.09 -4.63 19.30
N SER A 490 -6.00 -3.75 20.30
CA SER A 490 -6.78 -3.85 21.55
C SER A 490 -7.95 -2.87 21.62
N ALA A 491 -8.04 -1.94 20.67
CA ALA A 491 -9.12 -0.95 20.59
C ALA A 491 -10.06 -1.24 19.41
N LEU A 492 -9.53 -1.62 18.25
CA LEU A 492 -10.30 -1.90 17.04
C LEU A 492 -11.33 -3.03 17.19
N PRO A 493 -11.07 -4.15 17.89
CA PRO A 493 -12.12 -5.16 18.09
C PRO A 493 -13.25 -4.65 19.01
N PHE A 494 -12.97 -3.70 19.91
CA PHE A 494 -14.02 -3.01 20.66
C PHE A 494 -14.79 -2.04 19.77
N ALA A 495 -14.09 -1.30 18.89
CA ALA A 495 -14.73 -0.47 17.86
C ALA A 495 -15.70 -1.29 17.00
N ALA A 496 -15.33 -2.52 16.64
CA ALA A 496 -16.19 -3.43 15.89
C ALA A 496 -17.43 -3.86 16.68
N LEU A 497 -17.29 -4.20 17.96
CA LEU A 497 -18.44 -4.50 18.84
C LEU A 497 -19.39 -3.31 18.95
N TYR A 498 -18.84 -2.11 19.17
CA TYR A 498 -19.61 -0.87 19.22
C TYR A 498 -20.31 -0.58 17.90
N GLY A 499 -19.59 -0.67 16.77
CA GLY A 499 -20.12 -0.44 15.43
C GLY A 499 -21.26 -1.40 15.08
N PHE A 500 -21.14 -2.68 15.46
CA PHE A 500 -22.21 -3.66 15.30
C PHE A 500 -23.45 -3.33 16.15
N ALA A 501 -23.23 -2.95 17.42
CA ALA A 501 -24.31 -2.54 18.31
C ALA A 501 -25.01 -1.27 17.79
N ASN A 502 -24.26 -0.27 17.35
CA ASN A 502 -24.80 0.98 16.82
C ASN A 502 -25.59 0.75 15.52
N GLN A 503 -25.11 -0.11 14.62
CA GLN A 503 -25.83 -0.46 13.39
C GLN A 503 -27.18 -1.13 13.68
N LYS A 504 -27.25 -2.02 14.67
CA LYS A 504 -28.48 -2.72 15.03
C LYS A 504 -29.42 -1.90 15.91
N LEU A 505 -28.88 -1.08 16.81
CA LEU A 505 -29.63 -0.42 17.89
C LEU A 505 -29.76 1.11 17.71
N ARG A 506 -29.09 1.72 16.73
CA ARG A 506 -29.03 3.18 16.50
C ARG A 506 -28.71 3.97 17.78
N LEU A 507 -27.70 3.52 18.51
CA LEU A 507 -27.32 4.05 19.83
C LEU A 507 -27.04 5.56 19.80
N ASP A 508 -26.50 6.08 18.69
CA ASP A 508 -26.27 7.52 18.53
C ASP A 508 -27.58 8.35 18.60
N LYS A 509 -28.71 7.80 18.16
CA LYS A 509 -30.03 8.44 18.28
C LYS A 509 -30.63 8.35 19.69
N MET A 510 -30.19 7.38 20.50
CA MET A 510 -30.63 7.23 21.89
C MET A 510 -29.84 8.16 22.82
N ILE A 511 -28.53 8.29 22.61
CA ILE A 511 -27.67 9.18 23.42
C ILE A 511 -27.95 10.65 23.08
N GLY A 512 -28.26 10.98 21.82
CA GLY A 512 -28.70 12.33 21.42
C GLY A 512 -30.04 12.77 22.02
N LYS A 513 -30.87 11.84 22.53
CA LYS A 513 -32.12 12.17 23.24
C LYS A 513 -31.95 12.45 24.75
N GLN A 514 -30.77 12.17 25.31
CA GLN A 514 -30.47 12.45 26.73
C GLN A 514 -29.66 13.76 26.93
N LYS A 515 -29.35 14.48 25.85
CA LYS A 515 -28.75 15.84 25.89
C LYS A 515 -29.72 16.91 25.38
N LYS A 516 -30.98 16.86 25.81
CA LYS A 516 -31.88 18.01 25.76
C LYS A 516 -32.31 18.38 27.16
#